data_AF-K1Z8J8-F1
#
_entry.id   AF-K1Z8J8-F1
#
_cell.length_a   1.000
_cell.length_b   1.000
_cell.length_c   1.000
_cell.angle_alpha   90.00
_cell.angle_beta   90.00
_cell.angle_gamma   90.00
#
_symmetry.space_group_name_H-M   'P 1'
#
loop_
_entity.id
_entity.type
_entity.pdbx_description
1 polymer ?
#
loop_
_entity_poly.entity_id
_entity_poly.type
_entity_poly.pdbx_seq_one_letter_code
_entity_poly.pdbx_strand_id
1 'polypeptide(L)' 'MGNNQRGYADQDGFLIKVATGACEKAWATYRVKASGFLQRIKAKELPARGTLVEAQDDLDRYAVNQGWDRHREKDTA' A
#
# COMPACT_ATOMS: atom_id res chain seq x y z
N MET A 1 -9.94 -15.52 -7.87
CA MET A 1 -10.25 -14.08 -7.94
C MET A 1 -8.98 -13.34 -7.61
N GLY A 2 -8.31 -12.74 -8.60
CA GLY A 2 -7.02 -12.09 -8.39
C GLY A 2 -7.16 -10.86 -7.49
N ASN A 3 -6.44 -10.84 -6.37
CA ASN A 3 -6.32 -9.67 -5.53
C ASN A 3 -5.52 -8.61 -6.30
N ASN A 4 -6.21 -7.71 -7.02
CA ASN A 4 -5.61 -6.59 -7.73
C ASN A 4 -5.13 -5.49 -6.75
N GLN A 5 -4.25 -5.84 -5.80
CA GLN A 5 -3.54 -4.85 -5.00
C GLN A 5 -2.54 -4.13 -5.89
N ARG A 6 -2.60 -2.79 -5.89
CA ARG A 6 -1.68 -1.96 -6.66
C ARG A 6 -0.66 -1.39 -5.68
N GLY A 7 0.60 -1.73 -5.89
CA GLY A 7 1.70 -1.18 -5.14
C GLY A 7 2.25 0.11 -5.75
N TYR A 8 3.00 0.87 -4.97
CA TYR A 8 3.78 2.02 -5.40
C TYR A 8 5.22 1.85 -4.93
N ALA A 9 6.20 2.33 -5.69
CA ALA A 9 7.55 2.49 -5.18
C ALA A 9 7.66 3.89 -4.60
N ASP A 10 8.12 4.00 -3.34
CA ASP A 10 8.52 5.30 -2.81
C ASP A 10 9.80 5.81 -3.49
N GLN A 11 10.21 7.04 -3.17
CA GLN A 11 11.41 7.66 -3.75
C GLN A 11 12.72 6.92 -3.42
N ASP A 12 12.71 6.11 -2.36
CA ASP A 12 13.84 5.26 -1.96
C ASP A 12 13.79 3.87 -2.63
N GLY A 13 12.78 3.61 -3.48
CA GLY A 13 12.58 2.34 -4.19
C GLY A 13 11.89 1.24 -3.37
N PHE A 14 11.31 1.56 -2.21
CA PHE A 14 10.62 0.57 -1.39
C PHE A 14 9.16 0.43 -1.82
N LEU A 15 8.68 -0.82 -1.85
CA LEU A 15 7.30 -1.12 -2.21
C LEU A 15 6.35 -0.69 -1.09
N ILE A 16 5.36 0.10 -1.45
CA ILE A 16 4.25 0.54 -0.62
C ILE A 16 2.98 -0.17 -1.09
N LYS A 17 2.23 -0.77 -0.17
CA LYS A 17 0.98 -1.45 -0.49
C LYS A 17 -0.04 -1.38 0.64
N VAL A 18 -1.29 -1.62 0.29
CA VAL A 18 -2.37 -1.79 1.26
C VAL A 18 -2.42 -3.25 1.72
N ALA A 19 -2.52 -3.48 3.03
CA ALA A 19 -2.66 -4.83 3.60
C ALA A 19 -3.53 -4.80 4.86
N THR A 20 -4.00 -5.97 5.28
CA THR A 20 -4.55 -6.17 6.64
C THR A 20 -3.42 -6.67 7.53
N GLY A 21 -3.04 -5.93 8.56
CA GLY A 21 -2.10 -6.42 9.56
C GLY A 21 -2.65 -7.65 10.30
N ALA A 22 -1.78 -8.49 10.88
CA ALA A 22 -2.16 -9.74 11.54
C ALA A 22 -3.18 -9.59 12.70
N CYS A 23 -3.39 -8.37 13.21
CA CYS A 23 -4.32 -8.06 14.29
C CYS A 23 -5.39 -7.03 13.89
N GLU A 24 -5.38 -6.56 12.64
CA GLU A 24 -6.27 -5.46 12.21
C GLU A 24 -7.40 -6.00 11.33
N LYS A 25 -8.66 -5.75 11.75
CA LYS A 25 -9.85 -5.92 10.91
C LYS A 25 -9.98 -4.83 9.83
N ALA A 26 -8.92 -4.06 9.60
CA ALA A 26 -8.91 -2.87 8.77
C ALA A 26 -7.72 -2.90 7.81
N TRP A 27 -7.93 -2.31 6.64
CA TRP A 27 -6.93 -2.14 5.59
C TRP A 27 -6.15 -0.86 5.84
N ALA A 28 -4.82 -0.94 5.81
CA ALA A 28 -3.96 0.21 5.98
C ALA A 28 -2.77 0.14 5.03
N THR A 29 -2.06 1.26 4.87
CA THR A 29 -0.89 1.35 4.01
C THR A 29 0.39 0.97 4.77
N TYR A 30 1.20 0.12 4.15
CA TYR A 30 2.47 -0.36 4.68
C TYR A 30 3.59 -0.19 3.66
N ARG A 31 4.77 0.14 4.16
CA ARG A 31 6.06 0.03 3.45
C ARG A 31 6.63 -1.38 3.67
N VAL A 32 7.00 -2.05 2.59
CA VAL A 32 7.70 -3.32 2.60
C VAL A 32 9.19 -3.03 2.66
N LYS A 33 9.84 -3.39 3.77
CA LYS A 33 11.31 -3.28 3.89
C LYS A 33 12.00 -4.33 3.03
N ALA A 34 13.28 -4.09 2.73
CA ALA A 34 14.14 -5.08 2.08
C ALA A 34 14.20 -6.43 2.85
N SER A 35 13.99 -6.42 4.16
CA SER A 35 13.89 -7.62 5.00
C SER A 35 12.57 -8.39 4.84
N GLY A 36 11.62 -7.91 4.04
CA GLY A 36 10.27 -8.48 3.90
C GLY A 36 9.27 -8.05 4.99
N PHE A 37 9.72 -7.33 6.02
CA PHE A 37 8.85 -6.84 7.08
C PHE A 37 7.98 -5.66 6.61
N LEU A 38 6.71 -5.67 7.04
CA LEU A 38 5.77 -4.57 6.82
C LEU A 38 5.90 -3.52 7.92
N GLN A 39 6.17 -2.28 7.53
CA GLN A 39 6.13 -1.12 8.41
C GLN A 39 4.91 -0.27 8.08
N ARG A 40 4.00 -0.09 9.04
CA ARG A 40 2.82 0.76 8.86
C ARG A 40 3.23 2.21 8.63
N ILE A 41 2.66 2.83 7.59
CA ILE A 41 2.77 4.27 7.36
C ILE A 41 1.65 4.94 8.15
N LYS A 42 1.99 5.89 9.02
CA LYS A 42 1.04 6.67 9.82
C LYS A 42 0.97 8.09 9.25
N ALA A 43 0.16 8.28 8.20
CA ALA A 43 -0.16 9.60 7.64
C ALA A 43 -1.65 9.90 7.83
N LYS A 44 -2.03 11.18 7.96
CA LYS A 44 -3.45 11.56 8.14
C LYS A 44 -4.27 11.19 6.90
N GLU A 45 -3.62 11.23 5.74
CA GLU A 45 -4.15 10.92 4.42
C GLU A 45 -4.19 9.42 4.12
N LEU A 46 -3.59 8.58 4.97
CA LEU A 46 -3.58 7.11 4.86
C LEU A 46 -4.19 6.47 6.11
N PRO A 47 -5.47 6.74 6.42
CA PRO A 47 -6.14 6.14 7.57
C PRO A 47 -6.36 4.63 7.35
N ALA A 48 -6.64 3.92 8.44
CA ALA A 48 -7.15 2.56 8.33
C ALA A 48 -8.61 2.59 7.83
N ARG A 49 -8.94 1.74 6.87
CA ARG A 49 -10.27 1.64 6.25
C ARG A 49 -10.91 0.28 6.46
N GLY A 50 -12.24 0.24 6.36
CA GLY A 50 -12.99 -1.01 6.45
C GLY A 50 -12.82 -1.89 5.22
N THR A 51 -12.49 -1.30 4.07
CA THR A 51 -12.40 -2.00 2.79
C THR A 51 -11.07 -1.77 2.08
N LEU A 52 -10.67 -2.74 1.24
CA LEU A 52 -9.47 -2.65 0.40
C LEU A 52 -9.57 -1.47 -0.58
N VAL A 53 -10.76 -1.25 -1.15
CA VAL A 53 -10.99 -0.22 -2.17
C VAL A 53 -10.74 1.16 -1.60
N GLU A 54 -11.34 1.49 -0.45
CA GLU A 54 -11.14 2.80 0.19
C GLU A 54 -9.67 3.05 0.57
N ALA A 55 -8.99 2.03 1.09
CA ALA A 55 -7.58 2.15 1.43
C ALA A 55 -6.70 2.31 0.19
N GLN A 56 -7.05 1.66 -0.93
CA GLN A 56 -6.34 1.81 -2.19
C GLN A 56 -6.58 3.19 -2.80
N ASP A 57 -7.80 3.73 -2.73
CA ASP A 57 -8.10 5.09 -3.19
C ASP A 57 -7.34 6.15 -2.38
N ASP A 58 -7.21 5.96 -1.07
CA ASP A 58 -6.37 6.81 -0.21
C ASP A 58 -4.90 6.72 -0.62
N LEU A 59 -4.38 5.50 -0.85
CA LEU A 59 -3.01 5.28 -1.31
C LEU A 59 -2.76 5.89 -2.69
N ASP A 60 -3.68 5.74 -3.64
CA ASP A 60 -3.56 6.28 -4.99
C ASP A 60 -3.46 7.82 -4.95
N ARG A 61 -4.32 8.47 -4.17
CA ARG A 61 -4.27 9.94 -3.99
C ARG A 61 -2.97 10.39 -3.32
N TYR A 62 -2.55 9.67 -2.29
CA TYR A 62 -1.31 9.99 -1.58
C TYR A 62 -0.09 9.81 -2.49
N ALA A 63 -0.02 8.72 -3.24
CA ALA A 63 1.05 8.41 -4.17
C ALA A 63 1.19 9.49 -5.26
N VAL A 64 0.07 9.95 -5.82
CA VAL A 64 0.07 11.08 -6.78
C VAL A 64 0.64 12.35 -6.15
N ASN A 65 0.23 12.70 -4.93
CA ASN A 65 0.73 13.88 -4.23
C ASN A 65 2.22 13.77 -3.87
N GLN A 66 2.73 12.57 -3.62
CA GLN A 66 4.14 12.33 -3.32
C GLN A 66 5.02 12.14 -4.57
N GLY A 67 4.41 12.03 -5.76
CA GLY A 67 5.11 11.69 -7.00
C GLY A 67 5.70 10.27 -6.98
N TRP A 68 5.00 9.32 -6.34
CA TRP A 68 5.44 7.92 -6.30
C TRP A 68 5.11 7.18 -7.59
N ASP A 69 6.03 6.34 -8.04
CA ASP A 69 5.86 5.55 -9.25
C ASP A 69 4.98 4.33 -8.97
N ARG A 70 4.02 4.09 -9.87
CA ARG A 70 3.12 2.95 -9.75
C ARG A 70 3.88 1.65 -10.04
N HIS A 71 3.98 0.80 -9.03
CA HIS A 71 4.59 -0.50 -9.17
C HIS A 71 3.53 -1.51 -9.59
N ARG A 72 3.58 -1.93 -10.86
CA ARG A 72 2.77 -3.05 -11.34
C ARG A 72 3.50 -4.33 -10.91
N GLU A 73 3.02 -4.99 -9.86
CA GLU A 73 3.34 -6.41 -9.68
C GLU A 73 2.90 -7.09 -10.97
N LYS A 74 3.86 -7.45 -11.84
CA LYS A 74 3.57 -8.25 -13.02
C LYS A 74 3.02 -9.56 -12.47
N ASP A 75 1.81 -9.92 -12.92
CA ASP A 75 1.24 -11.25 -12.72
C ASP A 75 2.34 -12.29 -12.91
N THR A 76 2.83 -12.87 -11.81
CA THR A 76 3.55 -14.13 -11.89
C THR A 76 2.49 -15.16 -12.25
N ALA A 77 2.33 -15.39 -13.55
CA ALA A 77 1.51 -16.44 -14.14
C ALA A 77 2.00 -17.83 -13.72
#